data_AF-A0A7S3F6I9-F1
#
_entry.id   AF-A0A7S3F6I9-F1
#
_cell.length_a   1.000
_cell.length_b   1.000
_cell.length_c   1.000
_cell.angle_alpha   90.00
_cell.angle_beta   90.00
_cell.angle_gamma   90.00
#
_symmetry.space_group_name_H-M   'P 1'
#
loop_
_entity.id
_entity.type
_entity.pdbx_description
1 polymer ?
#
loop_
_entity_poly.entity_id
_entity_poly.type
_entity_poly.pdbx_seq_one_letter_code
_entity_poly.pdbx_strand_id
1 'polypeptide(L)'
;LNMSVFCRWFAQGVGQAAIVYYCVVDMFGTSYMHPSDGSPDGHVAVGMAVYSTCFVLQILVVYLTHHRLSLLNHALILGTLILYIVLFAVFSNLPSFTFGDVHLLHRSFDRLGSDHIFVLGITTVAMAAVLPLLGFNLLTYFFR
;
A
#
# COMPACT_ATOMS: atom_id res chain seq x y z
N LEU A 1 -17.79 -6.03 -22.22
CA LEU A 1 -17.38 -6.32 -20.83
C LEU A 1 -18.51 -7.09 -20.16
N ASN A 2 -18.25 -8.28 -19.62
CA ASN A 2 -19.28 -9.07 -18.94
C ASN A 2 -19.46 -8.53 -17.51
N MET A 3 -20.68 -8.19 -17.11
CA MET A 3 -20.98 -7.58 -15.80
C MET A 3 -20.50 -8.45 -14.64
N SER A 4 -20.59 -9.78 -14.79
CA SER A 4 -20.11 -10.73 -13.79
C SER A 4 -18.61 -10.61 -13.51
N VAL A 5 -17.81 -10.38 -14.55
CA VAL A 5 -16.36 -10.19 -14.42
C VAL A 5 -16.06 -8.91 -13.68
N PHE A 6 -16.75 -7.81 -14.03
CA PHE A 6 -16.62 -6.54 -13.33
C PHE A 6 -16.98 -6.65 -11.85
N CYS A 7 -18.14 -7.22 -11.51
CA CYS A 7 -18.58 -7.38 -10.12
C CYS A 7 -17.61 -8.22 -9.30
N ARG A 8 -16.99 -9.26 -9.89
CA ARG A 8 -15.97 -10.06 -9.21
C ARG A 8 -14.72 -9.24 -8.88
N TRP A 9 -14.21 -8.47 -9.84
CA TRP A 9 -13.05 -7.59 -9.61
C TRP A 9 -13.36 -6.50 -8.58
N PHE A 10 -14.58 -5.94 -8.63
CA PHE A 10 -15.02 -4.96 -7.66
C PHE A 10 -15.08 -5.54 -6.25
N ALA A 11 -15.75 -6.68 -6.06
CA ALA A 11 -15.84 -7.35 -4.75
C ALA A 11 -14.46 -7.73 -4.21
N GLN A 12 -13.55 -8.19 -5.08
CA GLN A 12 -12.16 -8.44 -4.70
C GLN A 12 -11.47 -7.17 -4.22
N GLY A 13 -11.56 -6.07 -4.98
CA GLY A 13 -10.96 -4.80 -4.59
C GLY A 13 -11.48 -4.28 -3.25
N VAL A 14 -12.80 -4.38 -3.01
CA VAL A 14 -13.41 -4.02 -1.73
C VAL A 14 -12.90 -4.91 -0.59
N GLY A 15 -12.81 -6.22 -0.80
CA GLY A 15 -12.28 -7.15 0.19
C GLY A 15 -10.82 -6.87 0.54
N GLN A 16 -9.99 -6.60 -0.47
CA GLN A 16 -8.59 -6.27 -0.26
C GLN A 16 -8.42 -4.93 0.47
N ALA A 17 -9.21 -3.91 0.10
CA ALA A 17 -9.21 -2.62 0.78
C ALA A 17 -9.63 -2.75 2.25
N ALA A 18 -10.64 -3.58 2.56
CA ALA A 18 -11.07 -3.85 3.92
C ALA A 18 -9.95 -4.53 4.74
N ILE A 19 -9.30 -5.56 4.19
CA ILE A 19 -8.17 -6.24 4.86
C ILE A 19 -7.06 -5.24 5.16
N VAL A 20 -6.65 -4.46 4.16
CA VAL A 20 -5.59 -3.46 4.34
C VAL A 20 -5.97 -2.45 5.41
N TYR A 21 -7.19 -1.89 5.36
CA TYR A 21 -7.63 -0.91 6.34
C TYR A 21 -7.61 -1.48 7.77
N TYR A 22 -8.25 -2.62 8.01
CA TYR A 22 -8.33 -3.20 9.35
C TYR A 22 -6.96 -3.65 9.86
N CYS A 23 -6.13 -4.30 9.05
CA CYS A 23 -4.81 -4.76 9.50
C CYS A 23 -3.84 -3.61 9.76
N VAL A 24 -3.85 -2.56 8.94
CA VAL A 24 -2.98 -1.39 9.15
C VAL A 24 -3.44 -0.60 10.38
N VAL A 25 -4.76 -0.42 10.55
CA VAL A 25 -5.30 0.25 11.74
C VAL A 25 -5.06 -0.56 13.01
N ASP A 26 -5.11 -1.89 12.97
CA ASP A 26 -4.76 -2.74 14.11
C ASP A 26 -3.27 -2.64 14.47
N MET A 27 -2.40 -2.65 13.45
CA MET A 27 -0.95 -2.64 13.62
C MET A 27 -0.38 -1.31 14.09
N PHE A 28 -0.85 -0.19 13.53
CA PHE A 28 -0.37 1.14 13.92
C PHE A 28 -1.32 1.82 14.92
N GLY A 29 -2.63 1.58 14.86
CA GLY A 29 -3.58 2.18 15.80
C GLY A 29 -3.59 3.70 15.76
N THR A 30 -4.32 4.31 16.70
CA THR A 30 -4.34 5.77 16.88
C THR A 30 -3.21 6.28 17.78
N SER A 31 -2.36 5.38 18.25
CA SER A 31 -1.35 5.64 19.29
C SER A 31 -0.04 4.92 19.00
N TYR A 32 0.25 4.68 17.71
CA TYR A 32 1.53 4.10 17.31
C TYR A 32 2.67 4.92 17.90
N MET A 33 3.61 4.25 18.57
CA MET A 33 4.80 4.90 19.11
C MET A 33 5.97 4.54 18.22
N HIS A 34 6.63 5.55 17.67
CA HIS A 34 7.74 5.33 16.77
C HIS A 34 8.88 4.59 17.52
N PRO A 35 9.45 3.49 16.98
CA PRO A 35 10.36 2.63 17.73
C PRO A 35 11.66 3.32 18.19
N SER A 36 12.10 4.34 17.47
CA SER A 36 13.37 5.02 17.74
C SER A 36 13.30 6.09 18.84
N ASP A 37 12.16 6.78 18.98
CA ASP A 37 12.04 7.95 19.88
C ASP A 37 10.84 7.85 20.83
N GLY A 38 9.99 6.83 20.69
CA GLY A 38 8.82 6.59 21.54
C GLY A 38 7.75 7.67 21.44
N SER A 39 7.83 8.56 20.45
CA SER A 39 6.84 9.62 20.28
C SER A 39 5.67 9.15 19.41
N PRO A 40 4.44 9.64 19.67
CA PRO A 40 3.27 9.16 18.96
C PRO A 40 3.28 9.63 17.49
N ASP A 41 2.97 8.70 16.59
CA ASP A 41 2.68 9.01 15.19
C ASP A 41 1.19 9.35 15.03
N GLY A 42 0.91 10.50 14.41
CA GLY A 42 -0.47 10.98 14.22
C GLY A 42 -1.25 10.19 13.15
N HIS A 43 -2.56 10.47 13.05
CA HIS A 43 -3.45 9.82 12.07
C HIS A 43 -2.98 9.88 10.61
N VAL A 44 -2.19 10.90 10.26
CA VAL A 44 -1.62 11.07 8.92
C VAL A 44 -0.63 9.95 8.59
N ALA A 45 0.16 9.51 9.58
CA ALA A 45 1.10 8.42 9.42
C ALA A 45 0.39 7.09 9.11
N VAL A 46 -0.72 6.82 9.81
CA VAL A 46 -1.59 5.67 9.54
C VAL A 46 -2.20 5.78 8.14
N GLY A 47 -2.67 6.96 7.74
CA GLY A 47 -3.16 7.21 6.38
C GLY A 47 -2.10 6.90 5.32
N MET A 48 -0.86 7.30 5.56
CA MET A 48 0.28 6.99 4.68
C MET A 48 0.66 5.52 4.71
N ALA A 49 0.53 4.82 5.84
CA ALA A 49 0.70 3.38 5.94
C ALA A 49 -0.34 2.63 5.11
N VAL A 50 -1.62 3.02 5.21
CA VAL A 50 -2.72 2.46 4.41
C VAL A 50 -2.44 2.70 2.93
N TYR A 51 -2.09 3.94 2.55
CA TYR A 51 -1.79 4.29 1.17
C TYR A 51 -0.62 3.48 0.60
N SER A 52 0.49 3.40 1.34
CA SER A 52 1.68 2.63 0.95
C SER A 52 1.36 1.14 0.79
N THR A 53 0.58 0.58 1.71
CA THR A 53 0.14 -0.82 1.67
C THR A 53 -0.71 -1.10 0.43
N CYS A 54 -1.69 -0.23 0.15
CA CYS A 54 -2.50 -0.31 -1.07
C CYS A 54 -1.65 -0.24 -2.34
N PHE A 55 -0.63 0.62 -2.35
CA PHE A 55 0.27 0.76 -3.49
C PHE A 55 1.07 -0.52 -3.76
N VAL A 56 1.68 -1.10 -2.72
CA VAL A 56 2.40 -2.39 -2.81
C VAL A 56 1.45 -3.52 -3.23
N LEU A 57 0.25 -3.57 -2.64
CA LEU A 57 -0.80 -4.52 -2.99
C LEU A 57 -1.15 -4.45 -4.48
N GLN A 58 -1.35 -3.25 -5.03
CA GLN A 58 -1.69 -3.10 -6.45
C GLN A 58 -0.55 -3.57 -7.37
N ILE A 59 0.70 -3.31 -7.00
CA ILE A 59 1.85 -3.86 -7.73
C ILE A 59 1.79 -5.39 -7.75
N LEU A 60 1.59 -6.03 -6.59
CA LEU A 60 1.47 -7.49 -6.49
C LEU A 60 0.31 -8.04 -7.32
N VAL A 61 -0.86 -7.39 -7.27
CA VAL A 61 -2.03 -7.79 -8.08
C VAL A 61 -1.70 -7.71 -9.57
N VAL A 62 -1.04 -6.66 -10.05
CA VAL A 62 -0.62 -6.55 -11.46
C VAL A 62 0.31 -7.71 -11.85
N TYR A 63 1.30 -8.02 -11.01
CA TYR A 63 2.23 -9.13 -11.26
C TYR A 63 1.53 -10.49 -11.33
N LEU A 64 0.55 -10.73 -10.46
CA LEU A 64 -0.15 -12.02 -10.41
C LEU A 64 -1.22 -12.21 -11.48
N THR A 65 -1.70 -11.12 -12.07
CA THR A 65 -2.80 -11.15 -13.05
C THR A 65 -2.30 -11.19 -14.48
N HIS A 66 -1.04 -10.82 -14.73
CA HIS A 66 -0.44 -10.85 -16.06
C HIS A 66 0.31 -12.16 -16.32
N HIS A 67 -0.05 -12.85 -17.41
CA HIS A 67 0.63 -14.08 -17.84
C HIS A 67 2.03 -13.85 -18.43
N ARG A 68 2.28 -12.66 -19.00
CA ARG A 68 3.59 -12.25 -19.54
C ARG A 68 3.80 -10.77 -19.28
N LEU A 69 4.93 -10.43 -18.68
CA LEU A 69 5.34 -9.05 -18.45
C LEU A 69 6.58 -8.75 -19.29
N SER A 70 6.50 -7.70 -20.11
CA SER A 70 7.65 -7.21 -20.86
C SER A 70 8.62 -6.46 -19.94
N LEU A 71 9.85 -6.24 -20.40
CA LEU A 71 10.82 -5.42 -19.68
C LEU A 71 10.32 -3.97 -19.49
N LEU A 72 9.56 -3.44 -20.45
CA LEU A 72 8.91 -2.14 -20.34
C LEU A 72 7.88 -2.10 -19.21
N ASN A 73 7.09 -3.16 -19.02
CA ASN A 73 6.11 -3.22 -17.92
C ASN A 73 6.81 -3.18 -16.56
N HIS A 74 7.92 -3.91 -16.41
CA HIS A 74 8.72 -3.87 -15.18
C HIS A 74 9.29 -2.47 -14.94
N ALA A 75 9.83 -1.84 -15.99
CA ALA A 75 10.36 -0.48 -15.89
C ALA A 75 9.28 0.54 -15.47
N LEU A 76 8.06 0.41 -16.00
CA LEU A 76 6.94 1.28 -15.63
C LEU A 76 6.48 1.04 -14.18
N ILE A 77 6.38 -0.22 -13.75
CA ILE A 77 5.98 -0.56 -12.38
C ILE A 77 7.03 -0.10 -11.35
N LEU A 78 8.31 -0.30 -11.64
CA LEU A 78 9.38 0.21 -10.79
C LEU A 78 9.46 1.74 -10.84
N GLY A 79 9.23 2.32 -12.02
CA GLY A 79 9.17 3.77 -12.22
C GLY A 79 8.06 4.42 -11.39
N THR A 80 6.87 3.82 -11.30
CA THR A 80 5.79 4.34 -10.45
C THR A 80 6.11 4.22 -8.96
N LEU A 81 6.79 3.14 -8.53
CA LEU A 81 7.27 3.01 -7.16
C LEU A 81 8.30 4.07 -6.80
N ILE A 82 9.28 4.30 -7.67
CA ILE A 82 10.28 5.36 -7.49
C ILE A 82 9.60 6.73 -7.46
N LEU A 83 8.66 6.98 -8.37
CA LEU A 83 7.91 8.23 -8.42
C LEU A 83 7.13 8.46 -7.12
N TYR A 84 6.48 7.42 -6.58
CA TYR A 84 5.80 7.50 -5.29
C TYR A 84 6.76 7.89 -4.15
N ILE A 85 7.90 7.21 -4.03
CA ILE A 85 8.90 7.49 -3.00
C ILE A 85 9.43 8.92 -3.12
N VAL A 86 9.75 9.36 -4.33
CA VAL A 86 10.24 10.72 -4.61
C VAL A 86 9.19 11.76 -4.25
N LEU A 87 7.94 11.58 -4.67
CA LEU A 87 6.86 12.51 -4.34
C LEU A 87 6.63 12.57 -2.83
N PHE A 88 6.62 11.43 -2.16
CA PHE A 88 6.43 11.39 -0.72
C PHE A 88 7.56 12.11 0.03
N ALA A 89 8.82 11.91 -0.39
CA ALA A 89 9.97 12.62 0.16
C ALA A 89 9.87 14.13 -0.10
N VAL A 90 9.55 14.56 -1.32
CA VAL A 90 9.42 15.97 -1.68
C VAL A 90 8.32 16.64 -0.87
N PHE A 91 7.10 16.08 -0.85
CA PHE A 91 5.97 16.67 -0.13
C PHE A 91 6.18 16.68 1.38
N SER A 92 6.88 15.69 1.95
CA SER A 92 7.21 15.68 3.39
C SER A 92 8.24 16.74 3.79
N ASN A 93 9.05 17.20 2.83
CA ASN A 93 10.08 18.22 3.05
C ASN A 93 9.64 19.63 2.68
N LEU A 94 8.44 19.81 2.12
CA LEU A 94 7.92 21.14 1.87
C LEU A 94 7.62 21.86 3.20
N PRO A 95 7.84 23.19 3.25
CA PRO A 95 7.45 24.00 4.40
C PRO A 95 5.95 23.90 4.66
N SER A 96 5.54 23.92 5.92
CA SER A 96 4.15 23.81 6.37
C SER A 96 3.21 24.94 5.89
N PHE A 97 3.75 25.97 5.23
CA PHE A 97 2.96 27.08 4.66
C PHE A 97 2.57 26.86 3.19
N THR A 98 2.90 25.70 2.62
CA THR A 98 2.79 25.44 1.17
C THR A 98 1.54 24.61 0.89
N PHE A 99 0.49 25.26 0.35
CA PHE A 99 -0.74 24.70 -0.25
C PHE A 99 -1.44 23.52 0.46
N GLY A 100 -2.61 23.78 1.07
CA GLY A 100 -3.58 22.76 1.47
C GLY A 100 -3.18 21.88 2.67
N ASP A 101 -3.77 20.68 2.76
CA ASP A 101 -3.50 19.69 3.83
C ASP A 101 -2.10 19.05 3.74
N VAL A 102 -1.25 19.48 2.79
CA VAL A 102 0.13 18.99 2.60
C VAL A 102 1.02 19.26 3.81
N HIS A 103 0.70 20.29 4.60
CA HIS A 103 1.40 20.59 5.86
C HIS A 103 1.35 19.43 6.87
N LEU A 104 0.34 18.56 6.78
CA LEU A 104 0.18 17.38 7.62
C LEU A 104 1.25 16.30 7.36
N LEU A 105 1.84 16.29 6.15
CA LEU A 105 2.89 15.35 5.75
C LEU A 105 4.29 15.76 6.21
N HIS A 106 4.44 16.95 6.83
CA HIS A 106 5.76 17.48 7.18
C HIS A 106 6.55 16.47 8.04
N ARG A 107 7.78 16.15 7.62
CA ARG A 107 8.69 15.15 8.23
C ARG A 107 8.18 13.70 8.30
N SER A 108 7.04 13.38 7.68
CA SER A 108 6.47 12.03 7.72
C SER A 108 7.35 11.01 7.00
N PHE A 109 8.01 11.41 5.90
CA PHE A 109 8.90 10.53 5.13
C PHE A 109 10.11 10.04 5.94
N ASP A 110 10.83 10.93 6.61
CA ASP A 110 12.05 10.55 7.35
C ASP A 110 11.72 9.60 8.51
N ARG A 111 10.60 9.86 9.18
CA ARG A 111 10.08 9.05 10.28
C ARG A 111 9.69 7.65 9.78
N LEU A 112 8.69 7.58 8.90
CA LEU A 112 8.16 6.31 8.41
C LEU A 112 9.18 5.52 7.57
N GLY A 113 10.06 6.20 6.84
CA GLY A 113 11.12 5.58 6.05
C GLY A 113 12.23 4.95 6.92
N SER A 114 12.45 5.48 8.13
CA SER A 114 13.39 4.90 9.11
C SER A 114 12.80 3.77 9.94
N ASP A 115 11.47 3.61 9.90
CA ASP A 115 10.76 2.60 10.65
C ASP A 115 10.71 1.26 9.92
N HIS A 116 11.45 0.28 10.44
CA HIS A 116 11.48 -1.07 9.90
C HIS A 116 10.14 -1.81 10.11
N ILE A 117 9.40 -1.50 11.18
CA ILE A 117 8.07 -2.06 11.42
C ILE A 117 7.11 -1.51 10.37
N PHE A 118 7.26 -0.25 9.99
CA PHE A 118 6.51 0.32 8.89
C PHE A 118 6.73 -0.47 7.59
N VAL A 119 7.98 -0.61 7.15
CA VAL A 119 8.31 -1.27 5.87
C VAL A 119 7.92 -2.75 5.85
N LEU A 120 8.24 -3.49 6.92
CA LEU A 120 7.88 -4.91 7.02
C LEU A 120 6.38 -5.10 7.18
N GLY A 121 5.72 -4.22 7.94
CA GLY A 121 4.29 -4.26 8.20
C GLY A 121 3.49 -4.04 6.92
N ILE A 122 3.74 -2.96 6.17
CA ILE A 122 3.01 -2.68 4.93
C ILE A 122 3.20 -3.80 3.89
N THR A 123 4.39 -4.38 3.80
CA THR A 123 4.66 -5.48 2.85
C THR A 123 3.96 -6.77 3.28
N THR A 124 3.96 -7.08 4.58
CA THR A 124 3.27 -8.26 5.14
C THR A 124 1.75 -8.16 4.95
N VAL A 125 1.16 -7.00 5.25
CA VAL A 125 -0.28 -6.78 5.06
C VAL A 125 -0.65 -6.84 3.57
N ALA A 126 0.15 -6.24 2.69
CA ALA A 126 -0.07 -6.34 1.26
C ALA A 126 -0.03 -7.79 0.76
N MET A 127 0.94 -8.60 1.21
CA MET A 127 1.00 -10.03 0.89
C MET A 127 -0.24 -10.79 1.40
N ALA A 128 -0.66 -10.53 2.64
CA ALA A 128 -1.85 -11.15 3.22
C ALA A 128 -3.12 -10.81 2.43
N ALA A 129 -3.29 -9.54 2.02
CA ALA A 129 -4.42 -9.09 1.20
C ALA A 129 -4.45 -9.71 -0.22
N VAL A 130 -3.33 -10.26 -0.70
CA VAL A 130 -3.24 -10.94 -1.99
C VAL A 130 -3.61 -12.43 -1.90
N LEU A 131 -3.52 -13.06 -0.71
CA LEU A 131 -3.79 -14.49 -0.53
C LEU A 131 -5.18 -14.94 -1.05
N PRO A 132 -6.28 -14.18 -0.86
CA PRO A 132 -7.58 -14.57 -1.40
C PRO A 132 -7.59 -14.69 -2.93
N LEU A 133 -6.88 -13.81 -3.64
CA LEU A 133 -6.73 -13.86 -5.09
C LEU A 133 -5.95 -15.11 -5.53
N LEU A 134 -4.83 -15.38 -4.85
CA LEU A 134 -4.02 -16.58 -5.12
C LEU A 134 -4.83 -17.86 -4.88
N GLY A 135 -5.55 -17.94 -3.76
CA GLY A 135 -6.40 -19.07 -3.42
C GLY A 135 -7.48 -19.31 -4.47
N PHE A 136 -8.17 -18.25 -4.91
CA PHE A 136 -9.18 -18.35 -5.97
C PHE A 136 -8.59 -18.85 -7.29
N ASN A 137 -7.44 -18.31 -7.71
CA ASN A 137 -6.78 -18.70 -8.96
C ASN A 137 -6.32 -20.17 -8.92
N LEU A 138 -5.76 -20.62 -7.80
CA LEU A 138 -5.34 -22.01 -7.61
C LEU A 138 -6.53 -22.97 -7.63
N LEU A 139 -7.62 -22.66 -6.92
CA LEU A 139 -8.83 -23.49 -6.95
C LEU A 139 -9.38 -23.62 -8.37
N THR A 140 -9.45 -22.50 -9.11
CA THR A 140 -9.93 -22.51 -10.50
C THR A 140 -9.04 -23.34 -11.43
N TYR A 141 -7.74 -23.44 -11.13
CA TYR A 141 -6.81 -24.30 -11.86
C TYR A 141 -7.01 -25.79 -11.54
N PHE A 142 -7.19 -26.15 -10.26
CA PHE A 142 -7.38 -27.54 -9.85
C PHE A 142 -8.74 -28.14 -10.25
N PHE A 143 -9.79 -27.33 -10.35
CA PHE A 143 -11.14 -27.76 -10.71
C PHE A 143 -11.47 -27.57 -12.20
N ARG A 144 -10.47 -27.32 -13.04
CA ARG A 144 -10.57 -27.28 -14.51
C ARG A 144 -9.92 -28.52 -15.11
#